data_AF-A0A059WYX5-F1
#
_entry.id   AF-A0A059WYX5-F1
#
_cell.length_a   1.000
_cell.length_b   1.000
_cell.length_c   1.000
_cell.angle_alpha   90.00
_cell.angle_beta   90.00
_cell.angle_gamma   90.00
#
_symmetry.space_group_name_H-M   'P 1'
#
loop_
_entity.id
_entity.type
_entity.pdbx_description
1 polymer ?
#
loop_
_entity_poly.entity_id
_entity_poly.type
_entity_poly.pdbx_seq_one_letter_code
_entity_poly.pdbx_strand_id
1 'polypeptide(L)'
;ILLTSWAMGLLFVGESTAGLGRLWMWLSEKLARDAQAAQLAPALILLLQRKRLNRWVLGICVHGLWLIALLSALTLLLLLMATRRYGFVWETTILGSDTFVGLTRGLGAIPSLLGFSVPTESMIRASGDTALAIENARQAWAGWLVGVLVVFGIVPRLLLTMLCYLRWRVGRRGLALDLSHPGFVELRERLMPSSERLG
;
A
#
# COMPACT_ATOMS: atom_id res chain seq x y z
N ILE A 1 17.80 -10.55 28.61
CA ILE A 1 16.55 -11.05 27.98
C ILE A 1 16.59 -10.86 26.46
N LEU A 2 16.74 -9.64 25.93
CA LEU A 2 16.84 -9.39 24.47
C LEU A 2 18.03 -10.08 23.77
N LEU A 3 19.22 -10.04 24.37
CA LEU A 3 20.42 -10.68 23.80
C LEU A 3 20.38 -12.21 23.89
N THR A 4 19.80 -12.74 24.99
CA THR A 4 19.62 -14.17 25.19
C THR A 4 18.52 -14.73 24.29
N SER A 5 17.44 -13.96 24.05
CA SER A 5 16.41 -14.32 23.07
C SER A 5 16.91 -14.22 21.63
N TRP A 6 17.83 -13.30 21.34
CA TRP A 6 18.47 -13.19 20.02
C TRP A 6 19.43 -14.36 19.75
N ALA A 7 20.24 -14.74 20.74
CA ALA A 7 21.15 -15.89 20.64
C ALA A 7 20.40 -17.23 20.57
N MET A 8 19.32 -17.40 21.35
CA MET A 8 18.43 -18.55 21.21
C MET A 8 17.73 -18.58 19.84
N GLY A 9 17.35 -17.41 19.32
CA GLY A 9 16.82 -17.30 17.96
C GLY A 9 17.77 -17.85 16.89
N LEU A 10 19.08 -17.66 17.02
CA LEU A 10 20.05 -18.18 16.05
C LEU A 10 20.23 -19.71 16.11
N LEU A 11 20.00 -20.34 17.27
CA LEU A 11 20.18 -21.78 17.47
C LEU A 11 18.92 -22.59 17.12
N PHE A 12 17.73 -21.98 17.20
CA PHE A 12 16.44 -22.64 16.94
C PHE A 12 15.82 -22.29 15.56
N VAL A 13 16.45 -21.41 14.77
CA VAL A 13 16.05 -21.08 13.39
C VAL A 13 16.57 -22.13 12.39
N GLY A 14 16.37 -23.40 12.73
CA GLY A 14 16.71 -24.55 11.87
C GLY A 14 15.50 -25.14 11.12
N GLU A 15 14.29 -25.01 11.66
CA GLU A 15 13.15 -25.79 11.15
C GLU A 15 12.00 -24.94 10.55
N SER A 16 11.80 -23.68 10.98
CA SER A 16 10.73 -22.80 10.46
C SER A 16 11.19 -21.81 9.37
N THR A 17 12.50 -21.67 9.18
CA THR A 17 13.15 -20.86 8.14
C THR A 17 13.02 -21.44 6.75
N ALA A 18 12.63 -22.72 6.64
CA ALA A 18 12.46 -23.37 5.35
C ALA A 18 11.35 -22.74 4.51
N GLY A 19 10.30 -22.18 5.13
CA GLY A 19 9.23 -21.46 4.43
C GLY A 19 9.68 -20.11 3.87
N LEU A 20 10.28 -19.27 4.71
CA LEU A 20 10.79 -17.95 4.33
C LEU A 20 12.00 -18.05 3.38
N GLY A 21 12.90 -19.01 3.62
CA GLY A 21 14.02 -19.31 2.75
C GLY A 21 13.57 -19.81 1.38
N ARG A 22 12.56 -20.70 1.31
CA ARG A 22 11.97 -21.10 0.03
C ARG A 22 11.20 -19.98 -0.63
N LEU A 23 10.47 -19.15 0.12
CA LEU A 23 9.78 -17.98 -0.43
C LEU A 23 10.78 -16.97 -1.00
N TRP A 24 11.89 -16.76 -0.29
CA TRP A 24 12.99 -15.88 -0.69
C TRP A 24 13.74 -16.43 -1.91
N MET A 25 14.07 -17.72 -1.92
CA MET A 25 14.68 -18.38 -3.08
C MET A 25 13.72 -18.43 -4.26
N TRP A 26 12.42 -18.62 -4.06
CA TRP A 26 11.41 -18.56 -5.12
C TRP A 26 11.26 -17.14 -5.68
N LEU A 27 11.26 -16.11 -4.82
CA LEU A 27 11.29 -14.70 -5.23
C LEU A 27 12.57 -14.38 -6.00
N SER A 28 13.71 -14.89 -5.53
CA SER A 28 15.02 -14.71 -6.15
C SER A 28 15.12 -15.44 -7.49
N GLU A 29 14.66 -16.69 -7.59
CA GLU A 29 14.63 -17.47 -8.84
C GLU A 29 13.67 -16.87 -9.87
N LYS A 30 12.53 -16.34 -9.42
CA LYS A 30 11.60 -15.63 -10.31
C LYS A 30 12.23 -14.32 -10.83
N LEU A 31 13.04 -13.66 -10.01
CA LEU A 31 13.80 -12.47 -10.39
C LEU A 31 15.06 -12.80 -11.21
N ALA A 32 15.65 -13.99 -11.02
CA ALA A 32 16.88 -14.45 -11.67
C ALA A 32 16.64 -15.19 -12.99
N ARG A 33 15.48 -15.83 -13.18
CA ARG A 33 14.99 -16.26 -14.52
C ARG A 33 14.89 -15.07 -15.48
N ASP A 34 14.74 -13.87 -14.94
CA ASP A 34 14.78 -12.60 -15.64
C ASP A 34 16.22 -12.11 -15.92
N ALA A 35 17.26 -12.94 -15.84
CA ALA A 35 18.63 -12.53 -16.22
C ALA A 35 18.79 -12.24 -17.72
N GLN A 36 18.04 -12.90 -18.63
CA GLN A 36 17.92 -12.43 -20.03
C GLN A 36 17.05 -11.16 -20.13
N ALA A 37 16.17 -10.92 -19.16
CA ALA A 37 15.43 -9.67 -18.99
C ALA A 37 16.18 -8.60 -18.18
N ALA A 38 17.40 -8.89 -17.71
CA ALA A 38 18.23 -7.93 -17.02
C ALA A 38 18.63 -6.79 -17.97
N GLN A 39 18.58 -7.01 -19.28
CA GLN A 39 18.69 -5.96 -20.30
C GLN A 39 17.33 -5.37 -20.74
N LEU A 40 16.22 -6.09 -20.50
CA LEU A 40 14.86 -5.59 -20.75
C LEU A 40 14.47 -4.50 -19.76
N ALA A 41 14.82 -4.62 -18.47
CA ALA A 41 14.49 -3.61 -17.46
C ALA A 41 15.15 -2.23 -17.76
N PRO A 42 16.46 -2.14 -18.06
CA PRO A 42 17.10 -0.90 -18.53
C PRO A 42 16.48 -0.36 -19.82
N ALA A 43 16.21 -1.21 -20.80
CA ALA A 43 15.59 -0.80 -22.07
C ALA A 43 14.18 -0.23 -21.84
N LEU A 44 13.37 -0.87 -21.00
CA LEU A 44 12.05 -0.41 -20.60
C LEU A 44 12.10 0.94 -19.87
N ILE A 45 13.04 1.09 -18.92
CA ILE A 45 13.28 2.35 -18.21
C ILE A 45 13.61 3.47 -19.18
N LEU A 46 14.48 3.24 -20.16
CA LEU A 46 14.86 4.23 -21.17
C LEU A 46 13.69 4.59 -22.09
N LEU A 47 12.91 3.60 -22.56
CA LEU A 47 11.73 3.82 -23.39
C LEU A 47 10.65 4.63 -22.65
N LEU A 48 10.41 4.30 -21.38
CA LEU A 48 9.47 5.02 -20.52
C LEU A 48 9.99 6.43 -20.15
N GLN A 49 11.31 6.61 -19.97
CA GLN A 49 11.93 7.92 -19.75
C GLN A 49 11.71 8.87 -20.93
N ARG A 50 11.87 8.40 -22.18
CA ARG A 50 11.66 9.22 -23.39
C ARG A 50 10.27 9.85 -23.44
N LYS A 51 9.25 9.18 -22.89
CA LYS A 51 7.87 9.68 -22.80
C LYS A 51 7.49 10.19 -21.39
N ARG A 52 8.47 10.39 -20.49
CA ARG A 52 8.30 10.84 -19.09
C ARG A 52 7.33 9.97 -18.26
N LEU A 53 7.20 8.68 -18.60
CA LEU A 53 6.25 7.75 -17.98
C LEU A 53 6.75 7.14 -16.67
N ASN A 54 8.06 7.18 -16.38
CA ASN A 54 8.63 6.65 -15.14
C ASN A 54 7.98 7.23 -13.88
N ARG A 55 7.65 8.53 -13.88
CA ARG A 55 7.02 9.18 -12.72
C ARG A 55 5.70 8.50 -12.34
N TRP A 56 4.95 8.03 -13.33
CA TRP A 56 3.63 7.42 -13.13
C TRP A 56 3.79 5.99 -12.64
N VAL A 57 4.77 5.24 -13.17
CA VAL A 57 5.09 3.89 -12.67
C VAL A 57 5.56 3.95 -11.21
N LEU A 58 6.48 4.86 -10.89
CA LEU A 58 6.92 5.07 -9.51
C LEU A 58 5.77 5.49 -8.60
N GLY A 59 4.88 6.37 -9.09
CA GLY A 59 3.67 6.76 -8.38
C GLY A 59 2.75 5.57 -8.05
N ILE A 60 2.52 4.66 -9.02
CA ILE A 60 1.75 3.43 -8.79
C ILE A 60 2.42 2.57 -7.72
N CYS A 61 3.74 2.37 -7.79
CA CYS A 61 4.46 1.54 -6.83
C CYS A 61 4.39 2.13 -5.42
N VAL A 62 4.68 3.43 -5.26
CA VAL A 62 4.70 4.09 -3.95
C VAL A 62 3.30 4.14 -3.36
N HIS A 63 2.31 4.63 -4.10
CA HIS A 63 0.94 4.72 -3.57
C HIS A 63 0.29 3.35 -3.37
N GLY A 64 0.59 2.38 -4.25
CA GLY A 64 0.14 1.00 -4.10
C GLY A 64 0.73 0.32 -2.87
N LEU A 65 2.02 0.50 -2.59
CA LEU A 65 2.66 -0.02 -1.38
C LEU A 65 2.01 0.55 -0.11
N TRP A 66 1.81 1.88 -0.06
CA TRP A 66 1.15 2.53 1.07
C TRP A 66 -0.31 2.10 1.21
N LEU A 67 -1.02 1.92 0.11
CA LEU A 67 -2.39 1.41 0.12
C LEU A 67 -2.44 -0.01 0.71
N ILE A 68 -1.53 -0.90 0.30
CA ILE A 68 -1.42 -2.25 0.87
C ILE A 68 -1.12 -2.18 2.38
N ALA A 69 -0.17 -1.33 2.79
CA ALA A 69 0.15 -1.15 4.21
C ALA A 69 -1.08 -0.68 5.02
N LEU A 70 -1.85 0.29 4.49
CA LEU A 70 -3.06 0.80 5.12
C LEU A 70 -4.18 -0.24 5.16
N LEU A 71 -4.36 -1.04 4.11
CA LEU A 71 -5.33 -2.14 4.08
C LEU A 71 -4.96 -3.25 5.07
N SER A 72 -3.68 -3.59 5.19
CA SER A 72 -3.19 -4.51 6.20
C SER A 72 -3.41 -3.98 7.61
N ALA A 73 -3.12 -2.69 7.84
CA ALA A 73 -3.39 -2.03 9.12
C ALA A 73 -4.88 -2.01 9.46
N LEU A 74 -5.75 -1.71 8.49
CA LEU A 74 -7.21 -1.77 8.65
C LEU A 74 -7.66 -3.19 9.00
N THR A 75 -7.16 -4.20 8.30
CA THR A 75 -7.49 -5.62 8.55
C THR A 75 -7.08 -6.03 9.96
N LEU A 76 -5.86 -5.68 10.38
CA LEU A 76 -5.38 -5.94 11.74
C LEU A 76 -6.23 -5.20 12.77
N LEU A 77 -6.56 -3.93 12.54
CA LEU A 77 -7.40 -3.13 13.42
C LEU A 77 -8.78 -3.77 13.61
N LEU A 78 -9.43 -4.20 12.54
CA LEU A 78 -10.70 -4.91 12.59
C LEU A 78 -10.59 -6.25 13.33
N LEU A 79 -9.53 -7.02 13.05
CA LEU A 79 -9.28 -8.30 13.72
C LEU A 79 -9.09 -8.12 15.23
N LEU A 80 -8.30 -7.12 15.64
CA LEU A 80 -8.09 -6.78 17.03
C LEU A 80 -9.42 -6.37 17.68
N MET A 81 -10.19 -5.46 17.07
CA MET A 81 -11.48 -5.02 17.61
C MET A 81 -12.54 -6.12 17.69
N ALA A 82 -12.46 -7.13 16.80
CA ALA A 82 -13.34 -8.29 16.80
C ALA A 82 -12.96 -9.32 17.86
N THR A 83 -11.66 -9.49 18.13
CA THR A 83 -11.15 -10.53 19.05
C THR A 83 -10.99 -10.05 20.49
N ARG A 84 -10.86 -8.74 20.71
CA ARG A 84 -10.65 -8.18 22.06
C ARG A 84 -11.53 -6.96 22.33
N ARG A 85 -11.86 -6.79 23.61
CA ARG A 85 -12.51 -5.58 24.13
C ARG A 85 -11.45 -4.51 24.37
N TYR A 86 -11.32 -3.58 23.44
CA TYR A 86 -10.50 -2.38 23.63
C TYR A 86 -11.35 -1.25 24.21
N GLY A 87 -10.89 -0.69 25.32
CA GLY A 87 -11.39 0.56 25.85
C GLY A 87 -10.63 1.72 25.21
N PHE A 88 -11.36 2.73 24.74
CA PHE A 88 -10.77 3.99 24.29
C PHE A 88 -10.78 4.96 25.46
N VAL A 89 -9.64 5.11 26.11
CA VAL A 89 -9.42 6.06 27.20
C VAL A 89 -8.44 7.11 26.70
N TRP A 90 -8.81 8.38 26.83
CA TRP A 90 -8.00 9.49 26.36
C TRP A 90 -7.51 10.30 27.55
N GLU A 91 -6.26 10.08 27.93
CA GLU A 91 -5.58 10.82 28.99
C GLU A 91 -4.63 11.84 28.33
N THR A 92 -5.03 13.10 28.26
CA THR A 92 -4.12 14.19 27.85
C THR A 92 -3.79 15.10 28.99
N THR A 93 -2.49 15.28 29.26
CA THR A 93 -1.99 16.25 30.24
C THR A 93 -1.96 17.67 29.69
N ILE A 94 -1.84 17.84 28.36
CA ILE A 94 -1.65 19.15 27.70
C ILE A 94 -2.93 19.65 27.01
N LEU A 95 -3.71 18.76 26.40
CA LEU A 95 -4.96 19.14 25.74
C LEU A 95 -6.13 19.02 26.73
N GLY A 96 -6.90 20.09 26.87
CA GLY A 96 -8.20 20.05 27.56
C GLY A 96 -9.22 19.19 26.81
N SER A 97 -10.23 18.73 27.53
CA SER A 97 -11.30 17.86 27.00
C SER A 97 -12.05 18.48 25.82
N ASP A 98 -12.27 19.80 25.83
CA ASP A 98 -12.96 20.52 24.74
C ASP A 98 -12.19 20.46 23.41
N THR A 99 -10.86 20.55 23.45
CA THR A 99 -10.02 20.45 22.25
C THR A 99 -10.12 19.06 21.63
N PHE A 100 -10.15 18.01 22.47
CA PHE A 100 -10.31 16.63 21.99
C PHE A 100 -11.69 16.38 21.36
N VAL A 101 -12.75 16.95 21.93
CA VAL A 101 -14.09 16.94 21.32
C VAL A 101 -14.08 17.62 19.96
N GLY A 102 -13.47 18.80 19.86
CA GLY A 102 -13.34 19.55 18.62
C GLY A 102 -12.60 18.76 17.54
N LEU A 103 -11.46 18.17 17.88
CA LEU A 103 -10.67 17.34 16.96
C LEU A 103 -11.44 16.10 16.49
N THR A 104 -12.07 15.37 17.40
CA THR A 104 -12.82 14.15 17.08
C THR A 104 -13.98 14.44 16.13
N ARG A 105 -14.73 15.53 16.38
CA ARG A 105 -15.80 15.96 15.48
C ARG A 105 -15.27 16.49 14.15
N GLY A 106 -14.21 17.29 14.17
CA GLY A 106 -13.62 17.86 12.96
C GLY A 106 -13.14 16.77 12.01
N LEU A 107 -12.38 15.80 12.53
CA LEU A 107 -11.94 14.62 11.77
C LEU A 107 -13.11 13.69 11.42
N GLY A 108 -14.13 13.60 12.27
CA GLY A 108 -15.32 12.80 12.06
C GLY A 108 -16.32 13.38 11.04
N ALA A 109 -16.22 14.67 10.70
CA ALA A 109 -17.20 15.34 9.85
C ALA A 109 -17.32 14.68 8.47
N ILE A 110 -16.21 14.48 7.76
CA ILE A 110 -16.21 13.86 6.42
C ILE A 110 -16.60 12.37 6.49
N PRO A 111 -16.02 11.53 7.38
CA PRO A 111 -16.47 10.15 7.57
C PRO A 111 -17.95 10.03 7.91
N SER A 112 -18.52 10.95 8.69
CA SER A 112 -19.95 10.90 9.07
C SER A 112 -20.89 11.02 7.88
N LEU A 113 -20.51 11.84 6.87
CA LEU A 113 -21.26 11.97 5.63
C LEU A 113 -21.29 10.67 4.81
N LEU A 114 -20.31 9.80 5.03
CA LEU A 114 -20.22 8.48 4.39
C LEU A 114 -20.86 7.38 5.25
N GLY A 115 -21.49 7.73 6.38
CA GLY A 115 -22.18 6.80 7.26
C GLY A 115 -21.31 6.19 8.37
N PHE A 116 -20.07 6.66 8.57
CA PHE A 116 -19.28 6.23 9.73
C PHE A 116 -19.78 6.87 11.02
N SER A 117 -19.80 6.09 12.10
CA SER A 117 -20.19 6.60 13.42
C SER A 117 -19.19 7.62 13.94
N VAL A 118 -19.69 8.65 14.63
CA VAL A 118 -18.87 9.63 15.35
C VAL A 118 -19.28 9.61 16.82
N PRO A 119 -18.32 9.51 17.77
CA PRO A 119 -18.61 9.57 19.19
C PRO A 119 -19.33 10.88 19.55
N THR A 120 -20.38 10.77 20.38
CA THR A 120 -21.09 11.95 20.88
C THR A 120 -20.24 12.70 21.90
N GLU A 121 -20.58 13.96 22.17
CA GLU A 121 -19.84 14.78 23.15
C GLU A 121 -19.76 14.13 24.53
N SER A 122 -20.87 13.57 25.01
CA SER A 122 -20.95 12.88 26.29
C SER A 122 -20.05 11.64 26.31
N MET A 123 -20.00 10.88 25.21
CA MET A 123 -19.09 9.73 25.07
C MET A 123 -17.62 10.15 25.10
N ILE A 124 -17.28 11.26 24.45
CA ILE A 124 -15.91 11.78 24.40
C ILE A 124 -15.46 12.28 25.77
N ARG A 125 -16.34 12.99 26.50
CA ARG A 125 -16.05 13.47 27.86
C ARG A 125 -15.94 12.30 28.85
N ALA A 126 -16.80 11.29 28.73
CA ALA A 126 -16.75 10.09 29.58
C ALA A 126 -15.46 9.26 29.40
N SER A 127 -14.84 9.28 28.22
CA SER A 127 -13.54 8.64 27.98
C SER A 127 -12.39 9.17 28.85
N GLY A 128 -12.55 10.32 29.51
CA GLY A 128 -11.56 10.89 30.44
C GLY A 128 -11.82 10.62 31.93
N ASP A 129 -13.05 10.29 32.32
CA ASP A 129 -13.46 10.32 33.74
C ASP A 129 -13.80 8.92 34.31
N THR A 130 -14.13 7.93 33.47
CA THR A 130 -14.30 6.53 33.90
C THR A 130 -14.45 5.60 32.70
N ALA A 131 -13.74 4.47 32.70
CA ALA A 131 -13.79 3.45 31.63
C ALA A 131 -15.09 2.63 31.56
N LEU A 132 -16.21 3.17 32.05
CA LEU A 132 -17.44 2.41 32.28
C LEU A 132 -18.67 3.17 31.78
N ALA A 133 -18.90 3.13 30.46
CA ALA A 133 -20.24 3.19 29.90
C ALA A 133 -20.29 2.69 28.44
N ILE A 134 -20.87 1.49 28.29
CA ILE A 134 -21.70 1.05 27.16
C ILE A 134 -20.93 0.63 25.90
N GLU A 135 -21.13 -0.63 25.50
CA GLU A 135 -20.72 -1.25 24.22
C GLU A 135 -20.91 -0.30 23.00
N ASN A 136 -21.96 0.52 23.02
CA ASN A 136 -22.26 1.54 22.02
C ASN A 136 -21.15 2.62 21.87
N ALA A 137 -20.49 3.04 22.95
CA ALA A 137 -19.38 3.99 22.88
C ALA A 137 -18.17 3.35 22.19
N ARG A 138 -17.89 2.07 22.48
CA ARG A 138 -16.82 1.31 21.85
C ARG A 138 -17.04 1.15 20.35
N GLN A 139 -18.26 0.80 19.93
CA GLN A 139 -18.61 0.71 18.51
C GLN A 139 -18.50 2.07 17.81
N ALA A 140 -18.93 3.16 18.47
CA ALA A 140 -18.80 4.50 17.91
C ALA A 140 -17.32 4.90 17.68
N TRP A 141 -16.44 4.62 18.65
CA TRP A 141 -15.00 4.86 18.53
C TRP A 141 -14.34 3.99 17.46
N ALA A 142 -14.69 2.70 17.40
CA ALA A 142 -14.18 1.80 16.37
C ALA A 142 -14.61 2.26 14.97
N GLY A 143 -15.88 2.60 14.77
CA GLY A 143 -16.39 3.10 13.49
C GLY A 143 -15.78 4.46 13.10
N TRP A 144 -15.52 5.34 14.07
CA TRP A 144 -14.82 6.60 13.82
C TRP A 144 -13.37 6.37 13.37
N LEU A 145 -12.64 5.51 14.07
CA LEU A 145 -11.23 5.21 13.74
C LEU A 145 -11.10 4.55 12.37
N VAL A 146 -11.99 3.60 12.06
CA VAL A 146 -12.10 2.99 10.73
C VAL A 146 -12.44 4.05 9.68
N GLY A 147 -13.44 4.90 9.96
CA GLY A 147 -13.86 5.96 9.06
C GLY A 147 -12.73 6.94 8.73
N VAL A 148 -12.01 7.43 9.73
CA VAL A 148 -10.86 8.32 9.55
C VAL A 148 -9.76 7.65 8.74
N LEU A 149 -9.40 6.40 9.06
CA LEU A 149 -8.38 5.64 8.33
C LEU A 149 -8.76 5.43 6.85
N VAL A 150 -10.03 5.09 6.58
CA VAL A 150 -10.53 4.88 5.23
C VAL A 150 -10.54 6.18 4.44
N VAL A 151 -11.15 7.23 4.99
CA VAL A 151 -11.38 8.50 4.29
C VAL A 151 -10.09 9.28 4.06
N PHE A 152 -9.24 9.39 5.06
CA PHE A 152 -8.02 10.21 4.97
C PHE A 152 -6.77 9.40 4.61
N GLY A 153 -6.79 8.07 4.77
CA GLY A 153 -5.70 7.19 4.40
C GLY A 153 -5.95 6.48 3.06
N ILE A 154 -6.93 5.58 3.05
CA ILE A 154 -7.13 4.61 1.95
C ILE A 154 -7.63 5.30 0.68
N VAL A 155 -8.71 6.08 0.77
CA VAL A 155 -9.34 6.76 -0.37
C VAL A 155 -8.33 7.62 -1.16
N PRO A 156 -7.58 8.55 -0.56
CA PRO A 156 -6.64 9.37 -1.33
C PRO A 156 -5.52 8.54 -1.96
N ARG A 157 -5.02 7.50 -1.29
CA ARG A 157 -3.99 6.61 -1.85
C ARG A 157 -4.52 5.80 -3.03
N LEU A 158 -5.76 5.31 -2.94
CA LEU A 158 -6.44 4.61 -4.02
C LEU A 158 -6.63 5.53 -5.24
N LEU A 159 -7.12 6.76 -5.02
CA LEU A 159 -7.31 7.75 -6.08
C LEU A 159 -5.99 8.10 -6.77
N LEU A 160 -4.92 8.33 -6.02
CA LEU A 160 -3.59 8.62 -6.57
C LEU A 160 -3.04 7.42 -7.36
N THR A 161 -3.19 6.20 -6.84
CA THR A 161 -2.77 4.98 -7.53
C THR A 161 -3.51 4.83 -8.87
N MET A 162 -4.83 5.03 -8.86
CA MET A 162 -5.66 4.96 -10.06
C MET A 162 -5.31 6.06 -11.06
N LEU A 163 -5.09 7.30 -10.59
CA LEU A 163 -4.65 8.41 -11.43
C LEU A 163 -3.32 8.10 -12.12
N CYS A 164 -2.31 7.66 -11.36
CA CYS A 164 -1.02 7.28 -11.91
C CYS A 164 -1.15 6.12 -12.91
N TYR A 165 -1.98 5.12 -12.61
CA TYR A 165 -2.26 3.99 -13.49
C TYR A 165 -2.92 4.43 -14.81
N LEU A 166 -3.92 5.29 -14.75
CA LEU A 166 -4.61 5.80 -15.94
C LEU A 166 -3.67 6.63 -16.82
N ARG A 167 -2.88 7.52 -16.22
CA ARG A 167 -1.89 8.33 -16.95
C ARG A 167 -0.81 7.46 -17.60
N TRP A 168 -0.37 6.41 -16.91
CA TRP A 168 0.53 5.42 -17.47
C TRP A 168 -0.11 4.63 -18.61
N ARG A 169 -1.36 4.16 -18.46
CA ARG A 169 -2.08 3.45 -19.54
C ARG A 169 -2.26 4.29 -20.79
N VAL A 170 -2.67 5.56 -20.64
CA VAL A 170 -2.82 6.48 -21.78
C VAL A 170 -1.45 6.75 -22.42
N GLY A 171 -0.42 7.02 -21.61
CA GLY A 171 0.93 7.27 -22.10
C GLY A 171 1.55 6.07 -22.83
N ARG A 172 1.22 4.84 -22.40
CA ARG A 172 1.66 3.62 -23.08
C ARG A 172 1.11 3.46 -24.49
N ARG A 173 -0.09 3.97 -24.78
CA ARG A 173 -0.65 3.95 -26.15
C ARG A 173 0.19 4.80 -27.13
N GLY A 174 0.95 5.77 -26.61
CA GLY A 174 1.89 6.57 -27.40
C GLY A 174 3.29 5.97 -27.53
N LEU A 175 3.55 4.77 -26.99
CA LEU A 175 4.76 3.99 -27.24
C LEU A 175 4.56 3.18 -28.52
N ALA A 176 4.49 3.86 -29.66
CA ALA A 176 4.62 3.21 -30.96
C ALA A 176 6.13 3.01 -31.24
N LEU A 177 6.52 1.79 -31.62
CA LEU A 177 7.87 1.54 -32.13
C LEU A 177 7.98 2.19 -33.51
N ASP A 178 8.82 3.22 -33.61
CA ASP A 178 9.16 3.79 -34.91
C ASP A 178 10.18 2.89 -35.61
N LEU A 179 9.66 2.00 -36.45
CA LEU A 179 10.45 1.05 -37.24
C LEU A 179 11.26 1.73 -38.36
N SER A 180 11.10 3.04 -38.58
CA SER A 180 11.87 3.80 -39.57
C SER A 180 13.24 4.25 -39.06
N HIS A 181 13.56 4.02 -37.78
CA HIS A 181 14.85 4.40 -37.23
C HIS A 181 15.99 3.55 -37.81
N PRO A 182 17.14 4.15 -38.22
CA PRO A 182 18.22 3.44 -38.92
C PRO A 182 18.76 2.22 -38.17
N GLY A 183 18.73 2.24 -36.82
CA GLY A 183 19.14 1.11 -35.98
C GLY A 183 18.23 -0.12 -36.06
N PHE A 184 17.01 0.00 -36.59
CA PHE A 184 16.10 -1.13 -36.80
C PHE A 184 16.27 -1.80 -38.17
N VAL A 185 17.01 -1.20 -39.10
CA VAL A 185 17.23 -1.75 -40.45
C VAL A 185 18.02 -3.06 -40.37
N GLU A 186 19.08 -3.09 -39.56
CA GLU A 186 19.89 -4.31 -39.36
C GLU A 186 19.10 -5.42 -38.63
N LEU A 187 18.23 -5.03 -37.69
CA LEU A 187 17.36 -5.98 -36.98
C LEU A 187 16.25 -6.54 -37.88
N ARG A 188 15.74 -5.73 -38.81
CA ARG A 188 14.72 -6.12 -39.79
C ARG A 188 15.27 -7.21 -40.73
N GLU A 189 16.49 -7.05 -41.22
CA GLU A 189 17.13 -8.05 -42.09
C GLU A 189 17.36 -9.39 -41.38
N ARG A 190 17.68 -9.37 -40.08
CA ARG A 190 17.89 -10.60 -39.29
C ARG A 190 16.58 -11.31 -38.88
N LEU A 191 15.52 -10.56 -38.63
CA LEU A 191 14.23 -11.10 -38.14
C LEU A 191 13.21 -11.39 -39.24
N MET A 192 13.35 -10.74 -40.40
CA MET A 192 12.57 -11.01 -41.61
C MET A 192 13.53 -11.25 -42.79
N PRO A 193 14.27 -12.37 -42.79
CA PRO A 193 15.11 -12.71 -43.93
C PRO A 193 14.19 -12.87 -45.15
N SER A 194 14.44 -12.05 -46.16
CA SER A 194 13.74 -12.10 -47.45
C SER A 194 14.19 -13.31 -48.26
N SER A 195 14.02 -14.51 -47.71
CA SER A 195 14.35 -15.75 -48.37
C SER A 195 13.18 -16.72 -48.27
N GLU A 196 12.16 -16.50 -49.10
CA GLU A 196 11.66 -17.63 -49.88
C GLU A 196 12.82 -18.04 -50.81
N ARG A 197 13.66 -18.97 -50.35
CA ARG A 197 14.43 -19.77 -51.30
C ARG A 197 13.44 -20.68 -52.00
N LEU A 198 12.84 -20.17 -53.09
CA LEU A 198 12.32 -21.03 -54.15
C LEU A 198 13.52 -21.65 -54.85
N GLY A 199 13.80 -22.92 -54.52
CA GLY A 199 14.83 -23.75 -55.12
C GLY A 199 14.54 -25.19 -54.76
#